data_AF-A0A2R2MSH4-F1
#
_entry.id   AF-A0A2R2MSH4-F1
#
_cell.length_a   1.000
_cell.length_b   1.000
_cell.length_c   1.000
_cell.angle_alpha   90.00
_cell.angle_beta   90.00
_cell.angle_gamma   90.00
#
_symmetry.space_group_name_H-M   'P 1'
#
loop_
_entity.id
_entity.type
_entity.pdbx_description
1 polymer ?
#
loop_
_entity_poly.entity_id
_entity_poly.type
_entity_poly.pdbx_seq_one_letter_code
_entity_poly.pdbx_strand_id
1 'polypeptide(L)'
;MCHAELTSTGAYGSWFDKELDWWTHERQNPNVLFMSYEERIKAPEESVRKVIRFLDLENLPMDDNFLQNVVKRTSFESMKNEDGQTLTKGLAMQTGTFCRKGQVGDWKNYFTVKQNEDFDKKFFEKMKETDLAVMF
;
A
#
# COMPACT_ATOMS: atom_id res chain seq x y z
N MET A 1 2.75 -9.28 15.37
CA MET A 1 2.67 -8.13 14.43
C MET A 1 1.59 -7.15 14.88
N CYS A 2 0.30 -7.52 14.91
CA CYS A 2 -0.80 -6.63 15.37
C CYS A 2 -0.61 -6.03 16.78
N HIS A 3 -0.13 -6.80 17.76
CA HIS A 3 0.12 -6.26 19.11
C HIS A 3 1.13 -5.10 19.11
N ALA A 4 2.17 -5.14 18.28
CA ALA A 4 3.22 -4.13 18.22
C ALA A 4 2.74 -2.80 17.57
N GLU A 5 1.79 -2.86 16.62
CA GLU A 5 1.18 -1.67 16.03
C GLU A 5 0.09 -1.07 16.95
N LEU A 6 -0.61 -1.92 17.69
CA LEU A 6 -1.51 -1.49 18.76
C LEU A 6 -0.75 -0.84 19.94
N THR A 7 0.51 -1.19 20.18
CA THR A 7 1.34 -0.59 21.24
C THR A 7 2.33 0.46 20.74
N SER A 8 2.37 0.75 19.45
CA SER A 8 3.34 1.69 18.84
C SER A 8 4.82 1.34 19.11
N THR A 9 5.13 0.05 19.30
CA THR A 9 6.48 -0.47 19.61
C THR A 9 7.18 -1.09 18.39
N GLY A 10 6.72 -0.78 17.17
CA GLY A 10 7.36 -1.23 15.94
C GLY A 10 8.70 -0.53 15.69
N ALA A 11 9.60 -1.16 14.93
CA ALA A 11 10.92 -0.61 14.58
C ALA A 11 10.86 0.75 13.86
N TYR A 12 9.71 1.09 13.27
CA TYR A 12 9.48 2.33 12.54
C TYR A 12 8.44 3.25 13.19
N GLY A 13 8.04 2.96 14.44
CA GLY A 13 7.06 3.74 15.19
C GLY A 13 5.60 3.34 14.94
N SER A 14 4.70 4.27 15.23
CA SER A 14 3.24 4.13 15.06
C SER A 14 2.85 4.24 13.59
N TRP A 15 2.08 3.27 13.07
CA TRP A 15 1.54 3.33 11.71
C TRP A 15 0.67 4.58 11.52
N PHE A 16 -0.24 4.86 12.46
CA PHE A 16 -1.12 6.04 12.41
C PHE A 16 -0.35 7.35 12.27
N ASP A 17 0.71 7.52 13.06
CA ASP A 17 1.46 8.77 13.07
C ASP A 17 2.16 8.98 11.72
N LYS A 18 2.66 7.90 11.09
CA LYS A 18 3.30 7.95 9.78
C LYS A 18 2.32 8.24 8.65
N GLU A 19 1.17 7.56 8.63
CA GLU A 19 0.17 7.78 7.59
C GLU A 19 -0.42 9.19 7.66
N LEU A 20 -0.75 9.67 8.86
CA LEU A 20 -1.28 11.02 9.04
C LEU A 20 -0.26 12.11 8.70
N ASP A 21 1.02 11.88 9.02
CA ASP A 21 2.10 12.78 8.67
C ASP A 21 2.25 12.91 7.15
N TRP A 22 2.34 11.77 6.43
CA TRP A 22 2.42 11.77 4.97
C TRP A 22 1.16 12.31 4.29
N TRP A 23 -0.02 12.02 4.83
CA TRP A 23 -1.28 12.58 4.36
C TRP A 23 -1.31 14.10 4.47
N THR A 24 -0.82 14.64 5.59
CA THR A 24 -0.71 16.09 5.80
C THR A 24 0.30 16.70 4.83
N HIS A 25 1.44 16.04 4.62
CA HIS A 25 2.49 16.50 3.72
C HIS A 25 2.06 16.55 2.26
N GLU A 26 1.30 15.56 1.78
CA GLU A 26 0.79 15.54 0.40
C GLU A 26 -0.05 16.78 0.08
N ARG A 27 -0.89 17.21 1.01
CA ARG A 27 -1.76 18.39 0.86
C ARG A 27 -0.99 19.72 0.80
N GLN A 28 0.23 19.72 1.31
CA GLN A 28 1.08 20.90 1.40
C GLN A 28 2.19 20.90 0.34
N ASN A 29 2.40 19.77 -0.35
CA ASN A 29 3.52 19.60 -1.27
C ASN A 29 3.08 18.88 -2.56
N PRO A 30 3.06 19.57 -3.71
CA PRO A 30 2.69 18.95 -4.98
C PRO A 30 3.66 17.87 -5.45
N ASN A 31 4.85 17.74 -4.83
CA ASN A 31 5.84 16.71 -5.14
C ASN A 31 5.69 15.44 -4.30
N VAL A 32 4.54 15.23 -3.66
CA VAL A 32 4.21 14.01 -2.92
C VAL A 32 2.94 13.42 -3.51
N LEU A 33 2.99 12.14 -3.88
CA LEU A 33 1.82 11.39 -4.33
C LEU A 33 1.40 10.42 -3.24
N PHE A 34 0.24 10.65 -2.63
CA PHE A 34 -0.37 9.69 -1.71
C PHE A 34 -1.23 8.69 -2.50
N MET A 35 -1.05 7.39 -2.26
CA MET A 35 -1.85 6.33 -2.88
C MET A 35 -1.96 5.13 -1.95
N SER A 36 -3.11 4.46 -1.94
CA SER A 36 -3.30 3.24 -1.14
C SER A 36 -2.99 1.99 -1.94
N TYR A 37 -2.68 0.90 -1.22
CA TYR A 37 -2.45 -0.40 -1.85
C TYR A 37 -3.75 -0.97 -2.44
N GLU A 38 -4.87 -0.71 -1.78
CA GLU A 38 -6.21 -1.14 -2.15
C GLU A 38 -6.68 -0.49 -3.44
N GLU A 39 -6.40 0.82 -3.63
CA GLU A 39 -6.63 1.51 -4.91
C GLU A 39 -5.88 0.83 -6.05
N ARG A 40 -4.61 0.48 -5.82
CA ARG A 40 -3.77 -0.19 -6.83
C ARG A 40 -4.32 -1.55 -7.25
N ILE A 41 -4.91 -2.30 -6.31
CA ILE A 41 -5.54 -3.59 -6.62
C ILE A 41 -6.91 -3.40 -7.29
N LYS A 42 -7.73 -2.49 -6.78
CA LYS A 42 -9.11 -2.30 -7.24
C LYS A 42 -9.20 -1.60 -8.59
N ALA A 43 -8.30 -0.67 -8.87
CA ALA A 43 -8.26 0.14 -10.08
C ALA A 43 -6.80 0.33 -10.56
N PRO A 44 -6.16 -0.74 -11.07
CA PRO A 44 -4.74 -0.71 -11.44
C PRO A 44 -4.44 0.29 -12.57
N GLU A 45 -5.30 0.37 -13.59
CA GLU A 45 -5.16 1.34 -14.68
C GLU A 45 -5.22 2.79 -14.18
N GLU A 46 -6.21 3.13 -13.36
CA GLU A 46 -6.34 4.47 -12.79
C GLU A 46 -5.17 4.82 -11.87
N SER A 47 -4.64 3.84 -11.15
CA SER A 47 -3.44 4.02 -10.31
C SER A 47 -2.22 4.36 -11.16
N VAL A 48 -2.03 3.68 -12.31
CA VAL A 48 -0.96 4.01 -13.26
C VAL A 48 -1.18 5.40 -13.87
N ARG A 49 -2.42 5.74 -14.27
CA ARG A 49 -2.74 7.09 -14.77
C ARG A 49 -2.47 8.18 -13.72
N LYS A 50 -2.75 7.92 -12.44
CA LYS A 50 -2.44 8.83 -11.33
C LYS A 50 -0.94 9.10 -11.24
N VAL A 51 -0.10 8.08 -11.39
CA VAL A 51 1.36 8.22 -11.41
C VAL A 51 1.83 8.96 -12.66
N ILE A 52 1.27 8.67 -13.84
CA ILE A 52 1.60 9.38 -15.09
C ILE A 52 1.33 10.88 -14.96
N ARG A 53 0.16 11.26 -14.42
CA ARG A 53 -0.19 12.65 -14.14
C ARG A 53 0.76 13.31 -13.16
N PHE A 54 1.05 12.63 -12.05
CA PHE A 54 1.94 13.14 -11.02
C PHE A 54 3.37 13.39 -11.53
N LEU A 55 3.84 12.59 -12.49
CA LEU A 55 5.16 12.73 -13.10
C LEU A 55 5.16 13.62 -14.35
N ASP A 56 4.05 14.29 -14.68
CA ASP A 56 3.87 15.12 -15.88
C ASP A 56 4.19 14.38 -17.20
N LEU A 57 3.89 13.07 -17.25
CA LEU A 57 4.23 12.22 -18.39
C LEU A 57 3.11 12.13 -19.45
N GLU A 58 1.99 12.83 -19.27
CA GLU A 58 0.81 12.74 -20.15
C GLU A 58 1.09 13.10 -21.61
N ASN A 59 2.09 13.95 -21.86
CA ASN A 59 2.48 14.39 -23.21
C ASN A 59 3.45 13.43 -23.91
N LEU A 60 3.88 12.36 -23.23
CA LEU A 60 4.75 11.37 -23.86
C LEU A 60 3.96 10.52 -24.87
N PRO A 61 4.60 10.13 -26.00
CA PRO A 61 3.99 9.21 -26.95
C PRO A 61 3.84 7.84 -26.30
N MET A 62 2.67 7.59 -25.73
CA MET A 62 2.27 6.29 -25.22
C MET A 62 1.57 5.52 -26.34
N ASP A 63 2.06 4.32 -26.65
CA ASP A 63 1.36 3.43 -27.57
C ASP A 63 0.02 2.96 -26.99
N ASP A 64 -0.88 2.46 -27.85
CA ASP A 64 -2.22 2.03 -27.47
C ASP A 64 -2.22 0.94 -26.36
N ASN A 65 -1.13 0.21 -26.21
CA ASN A 65 -0.98 -0.88 -25.24
C ASN A 65 -0.13 -0.48 -24.02
N PHE A 66 0.41 0.73 -23.96
CA PHE A 66 1.38 1.13 -22.93
C PHE A 66 0.82 0.91 -21.53
N LEU A 67 -0.40 1.40 -21.29
CA LEU A 67 -1.06 1.26 -20.00
C LEU A 67 -1.29 -0.22 -19.61
N GLN A 68 -1.76 -1.03 -20.57
CA GLN A 68 -2.00 -2.45 -20.35
C GLN A 68 -0.69 -3.19 -20.05
N ASN A 69 0.39 -2.84 -20.75
CA ASN A 69 1.72 -3.40 -20.52
C ASN A 69 2.26 -3.03 -19.14
N VAL A 70 2.11 -1.78 -18.70
CA VAL A 70 2.53 -1.36 -17.35
C VAL A 70 1.70 -2.09 -16.29
N VAL A 71 0.38 -2.15 -16.43
CA VAL A 71 -0.50 -2.87 -15.48
C VAL A 71 -0.13 -4.34 -15.41
N LYS A 72 0.10 -4.99 -16.56
CA LYS A 72 0.50 -6.40 -16.61
C LYS A 72 1.83 -6.63 -15.89
N ARG A 73 2.86 -5.85 -16.22
CA ARG A 73 4.20 -5.99 -15.62
C ARG A 73 4.23 -5.66 -14.13
N THR A 74 3.39 -4.72 -13.68
CA THR A 74 3.26 -4.35 -12.26
C THR A 74 2.19 -5.16 -11.51
N SER A 75 1.60 -6.18 -12.16
CA SER A 75 0.69 -7.11 -11.53
C SER A 75 1.42 -7.92 -10.45
N PHE A 76 0.66 -8.38 -9.44
CA PHE A 76 1.23 -9.21 -8.39
C PHE A 76 1.83 -10.51 -8.94
N GLU A 77 1.20 -11.11 -9.95
CA GLU A 77 1.66 -12.35 -10.59
C GLU A 77 2.98 -12.14 -11.31
N SER A 78 3.10 -11.08 -12.12
CA SER A 78 4.37 -10.73 -12.76
C SER A 78 5.46 -10.46 -11.74
N MET A 79 5.21 -9.61 -10.74
CA MET A 79 6.19 -9.32 -9.68
C MET A 79 6.63 -10.58 -8.93
N LYS A 80 5.68 -11.47 -8.59
CA LYS A 80 5.98 -12.71 -7.87
C LYS A 80 6.87 -13.65 -8.68
N ASN A 81 6.66 -13.72 -9.99
CA ASN A 81 7.37 -14.63 -10.89
C ASN A 81 8.72 -14.07 -11.36
N GLU A 82 8.80 -12.77 -11.63
CA GLU A 82 9.98 -12.12 -12.23
C GLU A 82 10.96 -11.63 -11.15
N ASP A 83 10.45 -10.88 -10.16
CA ASP A 83 11.29 -10.16 -9.19
C ASP A 83 11.29 -10.80 -7.80
N GLY A 84 10.23 -11.52 -7.44
CA GLY A 84 9.98 -12.00 -6.08
C GLY A 84 11.12 -12.86 -5.52
N GLN A 85 11.74 -13.71 -6.35
CA GLN A 85 12.88 -14.54 -5.92
C GLN A 85 14.15 -13.71 -5.71
N THR A 86 14.40 -12.74 -6.59
CA THR A 86 15.55 -11.82 -6.49
C THR A 86 15.44 -10.97 -5.24
N LEU A 87 14.27 -10.40 -4.96
CA LEU A 87 14.00 -9.58 -3.77
C LEU A 87 14.09 -10.39 -2.49
N THR A 88 13.56 -11.62 -2.48
CA THR A 88 13.65 -12.51 -1.31
C THR A 88 15.11 -12.77 -0.92
N LYS A 89 15.97 -13.02 -1.90
CA LYS A 89 17.42 -13.22 -1.69
C LYS A 89 18.12 -11.92 -1.30
N GLY A 90 17.85 -10.81 -1.99
CA GLY A 90 18.49 -9.51 -1.76
C GLY A 90 18.19 -8.91 -0.38
N LEU A 91 17.00 -9.18 0.17
CA LEU A 91 16.60 -8.72 1.51
C LEU A 91 17.01 -9.71 2.63
N ALA A 92 17.79 -10.74 2.30
CA ALA A 92 18.21 -11.79 3.24
C ALA A 92 17.05 -12.35 4.09
N MET A 93 15.88 -12.54 3.46
CA MET A 93 14.71 -13.05 4.17
C MET A 93 14.97 -14.48 4.64
N GLN A 94 15.05 -14.67 5.96
CA GLN A 94 15.37 -15.98 6.54
C GLN A 94 14.24 -17.00 6.36
N THR A 95 12.99 -16.53 6.26
CA THR A 95 11.82 -17.38 6.00
C THR A 95 10.82 -16.63 5.12
N GLY A 96 10.12 -17.39 4.26
CA GLY A 96 9.08 -16.86 3.37
C GLY A 96 9.60 -16.28 2.04
N THR A 97 8.69 -15.67 1.29
CA THR A 97 8.97 -14.97 0.03
C THR A 97 8.56 -13.51 0.14
N PHE A 98 9.24 -12.63 -0.59
CA PHE A 98 8.88 -11.21 -0.65
C PHE A 98 7.44 -11.00 -1.13
N CYS A 99 7.05 -11.68 -2.22
CA CYS A 99 5.67 -11.69 -2.70
C CYS A 99 4.89 -12.87 -2.09
N ARG A 100 3.95 -12.59 -1.17
CA ARG A 100 3.17 -13.62 -0.46
C ARG A 100 1.83 -13.97 -1.11
N LYS A 101 0.80 -13.12 -0.93
CA LYS A 101 -0.58 -13.34 -1.46
C LYS A 101 -1.10 -12.25 -2.39
N GLY A 102 -0.72 -10.98 -2.19
CA GLY A 102 -1.14 -9.89 -3.08
C GLY A 102 -2.63 -9.53 -3.03
N GLN A 103 -3.28 -9.73 -1.87
CA GLN A 103 -4.73 -9.58 -1.74
C GLN A 103 -5.10 -8.67 -0.55
N VAL A 104 -6.23 -7.96 -0.69
CA VAL A 104 -6.84 -7.12 0.35
C VAL A 104 -7.71 -8.01 1.27
N GLY A 105 -7.80 -7.67 2.56
CA GLY A 105 -8.69 -8.35 3.50
C GLY A 105 -8.18 -9.67 4.09
N ASP A 106 -6.94 -10.11 3.79
CA ASP A 106 -6.39 -11.36 4.33
C ASP A 106 -6.26 -11.35 5.87
N TRP A 107 -6.26 -10.17 6.49
CA TRP A 107 -6.22 -9.99 7.95
C TRP A 107 -7.36 -10.73 8.65
N LYS A 108 -8.53 -10.90 7.99
CA LYS A 108 -9.70 -11.63 8.52
C LYS A 108 -9.39 -13.08 8.86
N ASN A 109 -8.37 -13.68 8.23
CA ASN A 109 -7.93 -15.04 8.51
C ASN A 109 -7.00 -15.15 9.73
N TYR A 110 -6.55 -14.02 10.29
CA TYR A 110 -5.57 -13.97 11.37
C TYR A 110 -6.09 -13.29 12.64
N PHE A 111 -7.03 -12.36 12.50
CA PHE A 111 -7.60 -11.63 13.63
C PHE A 111 -8.73 -12.43 14.26
N THR A 112 -8.70 -12.54 15.58
CA THR A 112 -9.90 -12.88 16.35
C THR A 112 -10.87 -11.70 16.35
N VAL A 113 -12.15 -11.95 16.58
CA VAL A 113 -13.19 -10.90 16.66
C VAL A 113 -12.78 -9.79 17.64
N LYS A 114 -12.31 -10.17 18.84
CA LYS A 114 -11.85 -9.22 19.86
C LYS A 114 -10.68 -8.35 19.37
N GLN A 115 -9.69 -8.94 18.70
CA GLN A 115 -8.56 -8.18 18.16
C GLN A 115 -8.99 -7.19 17.07
N ASN A 116 -9.99 -7.57 16.27
CA ASN A 116 -10.56 -6.66 15.28
C ASN A 116 -11.29 -5.50 15.96
N GLU A 117 -12.14 -5.77 16.95
CA GLU A 117 -12.85 -4.73 17.71
C GLU A 117 -11.90 -3.76 18.42
N ASP A 118 -10.83 -4.29 19.04
CA ASP A 118 -9.79 -3.48 19.69
C ASP A 118 -9.05 -2.60 18.67
N PHE A 119 -8.76 -3.14 17.47
CA PHE A 119 -8.15 -2.39 16.38
C PHE A 119 -9.08 -1.30 15.84
N ASP A 120 -10.34 -1.63 15.55
CA ASP A 120 -11.35 -0.71 15.03
C ASP A 120 -11.52 0.48 15.99
N LYS A 121 -11.63 0.21 17.30
CA LYS A 121 -11.72 1.27 18.31
C LYS A 121 -10.52 2.21 18.25
N LYS A 122 -9.30 1.67 18.24
CA LYS A 122 -8.08 2.48 18.16
C LYS A 122 -8.00 3.25 16.84
N PHE A 123 -8.39 2.62 15.74
CA PHE A 123 -8.41 3.22 14.42
C PHE A 123 -9.34 4.44 14.38
N PHE A 124 -10.59 4.28 14.80
CA PHE A 124 -11.53 5.40 14.83
C PHE A 124 -11.09 6.51 15.77
N GLU A 125 -10.53 6.20 16.94
CA GLU A 125 -9.99 7.22 17.85
C GLU A 125 -8.83 8.01 17.24
N LYS A 126 -7.91 7.34 16.54
CA LYS A 126 -6.74 7.96 15.91
C LYS A 126 -7.05 8.72 14.63
N MET A 127 -8.04 8.27 13.87
CA MET A 127 -8.39 8.82 12.56
C MET A 127 -9.53 9.84 12.61
N LYS A 128 -10.11 10.12 13.78
CA LYS A 128 -11.30 10.99 13.92
C LYS A 128 -11.12 12.43 13.40
N GLU A 129 -9.89 12.95 13.35
CA GLU A 129 -9.59 14.35 12.96
C GLU A 129 -9.05 14.46 11.53
N THR A 130 -9.03 13.37 10.77
CA THR A 130 -8.56 13.34 9.38
C THR A 130 -9.70 12.98 8.43
N ASP A 131 -9.56 13.42 7.18
CA ASP A 131 -10.38 12.99 6.05
C ASP A 131 -9.77 11.83 5.26
N LEU A 132 -8.65 11.26 5.73
CA LEU A 132 -8.03 10.08 5.12
C LEU A 132 -8.95 8.87 5.21
N ALA A 133 -9.47 8.42 4.06
CA ALA A 133 -10.25 7.20 3.94
C ALA A 133 -9.33 6.00 3.67
N VAL A 134 -9.12 5.16 4.69
CA VAL A 134 -8.37 3.90 4.57
C VAL A 134 -9.33 2.74 4.32
N MET A 135 -9.00 1.87 3.37
CA MET A 135 -9.75 0.64 3.06
C MET A 135 -8.97 -0.58 3.59
N PHE A 136 -9.67 -1.54 4.21
CA PHE A 136 -9.08 -2.76 4.77
C PHE A 136 -9.70 -4.03 4.19
#